data_AF-A0A833J4D9-F1
#
_entry.id   AF-A0A833J4D9-F1
#
_cell.length_a   1.000
_cell.length_b   1.000
_cell.length_c   1.000
_cell.angle_alpha   90.00
_cell.angle_beta   90.00
_cell.angle_gamma   90.00
#
_symmetry.space_group_name_H-M   'P 1'
#
loop_
_entity.id
_entity.type
_entity.pdbx_description
1 polymer ?
#
loop_
_entity_poly.entity_id
_entity_poly.type
_entity_poly.pdbx_seq_one_letter_code
_entity_poly.pdbx_strand_id
1 'polypeptide(L)'
;MFLFTNAPIGTRETAPPARAAAANGEVVEAIREGAQTSGVGFDYLLATAQRESSLNPSAKASTSTATGLFQFIEQTWLGVMKNAGPRLGLSSYADAITAGADGRYSVADPAARQAILDLRRDPKVSAAMAGALTQRNGEALASALGREPNAGDLYAAHVLGAKGASALIAAAQATPSRPAALDLPEAAAANRSLFYDRAGRPRSASELYGVLSQTTSGVATPVATAAAESQPPTAYASLDGGLRSLFQNDRRQGAVSEGVAKLWQNRVAAGAAPRTGPTYFPRSDGWSETEATAAPAAATTATTTATTAETAVASAPILVPLPPRRPAGLTLAAAPSSTLMAGPAPDGPAVTPAKNSLFDPSAFRLRSGS
;
A
#
# COMPACT_ATOMS: atom_id res chain seq x y z
N MET A 1 -46.87 -41.06 42.05
CA MET A 1 -47.29 -39.88 42.83
C MET A 1 -46.27 -38.78 42.57
N PHE A 2 -46.71 -37.52 42.51
CA PHE A 2 -45.91 -36.38 42.05
C PHE A 2 -44.78 -36.01 43.01
N LEU A 3 -43.75 -35.33 42.49
CA LEU A 3 -43.33 -34.01 42.98
C LEU A 3 -42.44 -33.32 41.93
N PHE A 4 -42.94 -32.22 41.35
CA PHE A 4 -42.18 -31.32 40.49
C PHE A 4 -41.60 -30.18 41.34
N THR A 5 -40.32 -29.88 41.19
CA THR A 5 -39.72 -28.63 41.71
C THR A 5 -39.23 -27.81 40.52
N ASN A 6 -39.89 -26.68 40.27
CA ASN A 6 -39.47 -25.71 39.26
C ASN A 6 -38.24 -24.94 39.76
N ALA A 7 -37.19 -24.87 38.94
CA ALA A 7 -36.20 -23.81 38.99
C ALA A 7 -36.58 -22.71 37.98
N PRO A 8 -36.37 -21.42 38.28
CA PRO A 8 -36.80 -20.33 37.40
C PRO A 8 -36.01 -20.36 36.08
N ILE A 9 -36.72 -20.10 34.98
CA ILE A 9 -36.14 -19.90 33.66
C ILE A 9 -35.21 -18.67 33.75
N GLY A 10 -33.91 -18.90 33.64
CA GLY A 10 -32.93 -17.82 33.49
C GLY A 10 -33.29 -17.01 32.25
N THR A 11 -33.60 -15.73 32.45
CA THR A 11 -33.85 -14.79 31.37
C THR A 11 -32.68 -14.80 30.40
N ARG A 12 -32.95 -15.03 29.10
CA ARG A 12 -31.98 -14.68 28.05
C ARG A 12 -31.77 -13.18 28.12
N GLU A 13 -30.68 -12.76 28.76
CA GLU A 13 -30.30 -11.37 28.88
C GLU A 13 -29.81 -10.86 27.52
N THR A 14 -30.75 -10.42 26.69
CA THR A 14 -30.47 -9.70 25.45
C THR A 14 -30.02 -8.27 25.78
N ALA A 15 -28.81 -8.14 26.32
CA ALA A 15 -28.11 -6.87 26.45
C ALA A 15 -27.68 -6.36 25.05
N PRO A 16 -27.72 -5.03 24.80
CA PRO A 16 -28.42 -4.53 23.60
C PRO A 16 -27.50 -3.96 22.51
N PRO A 17 -28.05 -3.60 21.32
CA PRO A 17 -27.33 -3.02 20.18
C PRO A 17 -26.39 -1.83 20.49
N ALA A 18 -26.58 -1.12 21.61
CA ALA A 18 -25.69 -0.04 22.04
C ALA A 18 -24.22 -0.47 22.19
N ARG A 19 -23.94 -1.70 22.66
CA ARG A 19 -22.54 -2.18 22.82
C ARG A 19 -21.88 -2.48 21.46
N ALA A 20 -22.65 -2.97 20.50
CA ALA A 20 -22.17 -3.16 19.12
C ALA A 20 -21.97 -1.81 18.41
N ALA A 21 -22.87 -0.85 18.63
CA ALA A 21 -22.72 0.51 18.09
C ALA A 21 -21.48 1.23 18.64
N ALA A 22 -21.19 1.10 19.94
CA ALA A 22 -19.97 1.64 20.55
C ALA A 22 -18.69 0.99 19.98
N ALA A 23 -18.66 -0.34 19.88
CA ALA A 23 -17.52 -1.06 19.27
C ALA A 23 -17.31 -0.68 17.80
N ASN A 24 -18.37 -0.48 17.03
CA ASN A 24 -18.27 0.03 15.66
C ASN A 24 -17.74 1.47 15.62
N GLY A 25 -18.08 2.32 16.59
CA GLY A 25 -17.50 3.65 16.75
C GLY A 25 -15.97 3.61 16.97
N GLU A 26 -15.51 2.75 17.89
CA GLU A 26 -14.07 2.54 18.13
C GLU A 26 -13.34 2.02 16.88
N VAL A 27 -13.95 1.10 16.13
CA VAL A 27 -13.41 0.60 14.85
C VAL A 27 -13.33 1.72 13.80
N VAL A 28 -14.36 2.56 13.65
CA VAL A 28 -14.36 3.67 12.69
C VAL A 28 -13.30 4.72 13.03
N GLU A 29 -13.12 5.07 14.30
CA GLU A 29 -12.07 6.00 14.71
C GLU A 29 -10.67 5.41 14.58
N ALA A 30 -10.48 4.10 14.83
CA ALA A 30 -9.22 3.43 14.53
C ALA A 30 -8.89 3.45 13.01
N ILE A 31 -9.90 3.28 12.15
CA ILE A 31 -9.74 3.42 10.69
C ILE A 31 -9.39 4.88 10.32
N ARG A 32 -9.97 5.88 10.99
CA ARG A 32 -9.63 7.29 10.81
C ARG A 32 -8.19 7.61 11.21
N GLU A 33 -7.74 7.09 12.34
CA GLU A 33 -6.36 7.24 12.83
C GLU A 33 -5.34 6.58 11.89
N GLY A 34 -5.63 5.37 11.41
CA GLY A 34 -4.81 4.67 10.41
C GLY A 34 -4.74 5.37 9.06
N ALA A 35 -5.86 5.96 8.60
CA ALA A 35 -5.92 6.79 7.40
C ALA A 35 -5.02 8.03 7.53
N GLN A 36 -5.20 8.80 8.60
CA GLN A 36 -4.41 10.01 8.87
C GLN A 36 -2.90 9.71 8.97
N THR A 37 -2.52 8.64 9.66
CA THR A 37 -1.11 8.26 9.87
C THR A 37 -0.41 7.83 8.59
N SER A 38 -1.14 7.25 7.63
CA SER A 38 -0.58 6.73 6.36
C SER A 38 -0.76 7.66 5.16
N GLY A 39 -1.58 8.70 5.28
CA GLY A 39 -2.00 9.55 4.15
C GLY A 39 -3.00 8.87 3.20
N VAL A 40 -3.46 7.65 3.51
CA VAL A 40 -4.44 6.91 2.72
C VAL A 40 -5.84 7.45 3.02
N GLY A 41 -6.70 7.56 2.01
CA GLY A 41 -8.07 8.06 2.18
C GLY A 41 -8.89 7.23 3.18
N PHE A 42 -9.52 7.91 4.14
CA PHE A 42 -10.39 7.30 5.15
C PHE A 42 -11.48 6.44 4.52
N ASP A 43 -12.17 6.95 3.51
CA ASP A 43 -13.27 6.25 2.85
C ASP A 43 -12.81 4.96 2.16
N TYR A 44 -11.59 4.93 1.63
CA TYR A 44 -11.00 3.72 1.06
C TYR A 44 -10.73 2.66 2.14
N LEU A 45 -10.12 3.03 3.28
CA LEU A 45 -9.88 2.07 4.36
C LEU A 45 -11.20 1.60 4.99
N LEU A 46 -12.19 2.49 5.14
CA LEU A 46 -13.52 2.13 5.64
C LEU A 46 -14.24 1.17 4.69
N ALA A 47 -14.26 1.46 3.39
CA ALA A 47 -14.85 0.58 2.38
C ALA A 47 -14.14 -0.77 2.33
N THR A 48 -12.80 -0.79 2.46
CA THR A 48 -12.02 -2.02 2.52
C THR A 48 -12.37 -2.85 3.76
N ALA A 49 -12.38 -2.24 4.96
CA ALA A 49 -12.74 -2.96 6.19
C ALA A 49 -14.19 -3.47 6.17
N GLN A 50 -15.13 -2.69 5.61
CA GLN A 50 -16.52 -3.10 5.41
C GLN A 50 -16.64 -4.28 4.43
N ARG A 51 -15.82 -4.30 3.37
CA ARG A 51 -15.81 -5.39 2.37
C ARG A 51 -15.17 -6.67 2.91
N GLU A 52 -14.05 -6.56 3.61
CA GLU A 52 -13.26 -7.71 4.05
C GLU A 52 -13.81 -8.37 5.33
N SER A 53 -14.35 -7.59 6.27
CA SER A 53 -14.78 -8.11 7.58
C SER A 53 -16.18 -7.68 8.01
N SER A 54 -16.88 -6.83 7.24
CA SER A 54 -18.06 -6.10 7.72
C SER A 54 -17.80 -5.32 9.02
N LEU A 55 -16.63 -4.69 9.12
CA LEU A 55 -16.14 -3.96 10.30
C LEU A 55 -15.96 -4.82 11.56
N ASN A 56 -15.90 -6.15 11.44
CA ASN A 56 -15.68 -7.05 12.58
C ASN A 56 -14.17 -7.27 12.84
N PRO A 57 -13.59 -6.73 13.92
CA PRO A 57 -12.16 -6.90 14.22
C PRO A 57 -11.80 -8.34 14.61
N SER A 58 -12.77 -9.17 14.97
CA SER A 58 -12.56 -10.60 15.25
C SER A 58 -12.86 -11.52 14.06
N ALA A 59 -13.08 -10.98 12.85
CA ALA A 59 -13.29 -11.77 11.65
C ALA A 59 -12.14 -12.75 11.39
N LYS A 60 -12.47 -13.96 10.92
CA LYS A 60 -11.53 -15.03 10.62
C LYS A 60 -12.04 -15.86 9.45
N ALA A 61 -11.28 -15.92 8.35
CA ALA A 61 -11.61 -16.84 7.25
C ALA A 61 -11.45 -18.30 7.69
N SER A 62 -12.34 -19.20 7.24
CA SER A 62 -12.24 -20.64 7.51
C SER A 62 -11.20 -21.35 6.64
N THR A 63 -10.90 -20.82 5.46
CA THR A 63 -10.06 -21.46 4.43
C THR A 63 -8.63 -20.92 4.32
N SER A 64 -8.28 -19.88 5.08
CA SER A 64 -6.97 -19.23 5.01
C SER A 64 -6.52 -18.71 6.38
N THR A 65 -5.31 -18.15 6.48
CA THR A 65 -4.85 -17.48 7.71
C THR A 65 -5.43 -16.08 7.91
N ALA A 66 -6.27 -15.57 6.99
CA ALA A 66 -6.86 -14.24 7.06
C ALA A 66 -7.65 -14.01 8.36
N THR A 67 -7.36 -12.89 9.02
CA THR A 67 -7.93 -12.47 10.32
C THR A 67 -8.02 -10.94 10.38
N GLY A 68 -9.04 -10.42 11.07
CA GLY A 68 -9.14 -9.01 11.45
C GLY A 68 -9.89 -8.12 10.46
N LEU A 69 -9.96 -6.81 10.76
CA LEU A 69 -10.70 -5.82 9.97
C LEU A 69 -10.39 -5.86 8.47
N PHE A 70 -9.11 -6.04 8.14
CA PHE A 70 -8.56 -6.04 6.79
C PHE A 70 -8.12 -7.44 6.33
N GLN A 71 -8.60 -8.51 6.99
CA GLN A 71 -8.39 -9.91 6.60
C GLN A 71 -6.93 -10.29 6.29
N PHE A 72 -5.98 -9.72 7.02
CA PHE A 72 -4.54 -9.95 6.82
C PHE A 72 -4.18 -11.43 6.93
N ILE A 73 -3.66 -12.02 5.85
CA ILE A 73 -2.98 -13.31 5.90
C ILE A 73 -1.63 -13.18 6.61
N GLU A 74 -1.18 -14.27 7.23
CA GLU A 74 -0.01 -14.28 8.12
C GLU A 74 1.27 -13.73 7.47
N GLN A 75 1.65 -14.18 6.27
CA GLN A 75 2.90 -13.74 5.65
C GLN A 75 2.89 -12.26 5.26
N THR A 76 1.75 -11.74 4.78
CA THR A 76 1.56 -10.31 4.52
C THR A 76 1.63 -9.52 5.83
N TRP A 77 1.01 -10.00 6.90
CA TRP A 77 1.05 -9.35 8.21
C TRP A 77 2.47 -9.24 8.76
N LEU A 78 3.22 -10.36 8.80
CA LEU A 78 4.60 -10.37 9.27
C LEU A 78 5.51 -9.51 8.38
N GLY A 79 5.29 -9.51 7.06
CA GLY A 79 6.02 -8.65 6.13
C GLY A 79 5.75 -7.17 6.35
N VAL A 80 4.50 -6.75 6.55
CA VAL A 80 4.19 -5.35 6.85
C VAL A 80 4.72 -4.97 8.24
N MET A 81 4.61 -5.86 9.23
CA MET A 81 5.11 -5.63 10.59
C MET A 81 6.62 -5.40 10.58
N LYS A 82 7.38 -6.25 9.87
CA LYS A 82 8.84 -6.11 9.77
C LYS A 82 9.26 -4.80 9.12
N ASN A 83 8.57 -4.37 8.06
CA ASN A 83 9.00 -3.25 7.21
C ASN A 83 8.44 -1.88 7.65
N ALA A 84 7.24 -1.85 8.23
CA ALA A 84 6.56 -0.61 8.64
C ALA A 84 6.40 -0.48 10.16
N GLY A 85 6.36 -1.60 10.89
CA GLY A 85 6.16 -1.63 12.34
C GLY A 85 7.04 -0.65 13.14
N PRO A 86 8.35 -0.51 12.86
CA PRO A 86 9.19 0.45 13.60
C PRO A 86 8.72 1.91 13.48
N ARG A 87 8.19 2.32 12.33
CA ARG A 87 7.63 3.68 12.13
C ARG A 87 6.25 3.85 12.80
N LEU A 88 5.59 2.75 13.14
CA LEU A 88 4.29 2.72 13.83
C LEU A 88 4.43 2.48 15.35
N GLY A 89 5.64 2.52 15.91
CA GLY A 89 5.89 2.26 17.32
C GLY A 89 5.90 0.77 17.72
N LEU A 90 5.94 -0.14 16.73
CA LEU A 90 5.86 -1.60 16.89
C LEU A 90 7.23 -2.28 16.72
N SER A 91 8.34 -1.58 17.00
CA SER A 91 9.71 -2.06 16.77
C SER A 91 9.98 -3.41 17.44
N SER A 92 9.56 -3.60 18.69
CA SER A 92 9.73 -4.86 19.44
C SER A 92 9.11 -6.07 18.73
N TYR A 93 7.96 -5.89 18.09
CA TYR A 93 7.30 -6.92 17.28
C TYR A 93 8.00 -7.12 15.93
N ALA A 94 8.52 -6.04 15.33
CA ALA A 94 9.27 -6.09 14.07
C ALA A 94 10.65 -6.76 14.23
N ASP A 95 11.31 -6.58 15.37
CA ASP A 95 12.64 -7.14 15.66
C ASP A 95 12.59 -8.65 15.84
N ALA A 96 11.51 -9.17 16.43
CA ALA A 96 11.25 -10.61 16.56
C ALA A 96 10.97 -11.34 15.22
N ILE A 97 10.78 -10.60 14.12
CA ILE A 97 10.50 -11.16 12.79
C ILE A 97 11.80 -11.25 11.98
N THR A 98 12.10 -12.44 11.47
CA THR A 98 13.20 -12.71 10.53
C THR A 98 12.65 -12.78 9.10
N ALA A 99 13.36 -12.17 8.15
CA ALA A 99 13.14 -12.40 6.72
C ALA A 99 14.14 -13.46 6.22
N GLY A 100 13.63 -14.54 5.63
CA GLY A 100 14.43 -15.59 5.00
C GLY A 100 14.95 -15.18 3.62
N ALA A 101 15.99 -15.87 3.14
CA ALA A 101 16.53 -15.66 1.79
C ALA A 101 15.54 -16.05 0.67
N ASP A 102 14.51 -16.83 1.01
CA ASP A 102 13.36 -17.18 0.17
C ASP A 102 12.26 -16.10 0.16
N GLY A 103 12.46 -14.99 0.87
CA GLY A 103 11.49 -13.89 1.01
C GLY A 103 10.33 -14.18 1.99
N ARG A 104 10.37 -15.29 2.71
CA ARG A 104 9.37 -15.64 3.74
C ARG A 104 9.67 -14.96 5.07
N TYR A 105 8.64 -14.67 5.84
CA TYR A 105 8.78 -14.09 7.17
C TYR A 105 8.49 -15.13 8.25
N SER A 106 9.34 -15.20 9.27
CA SER A 106 9.22 -16.15 10.39
C SER A 106 9.49 -15.46 11.73
N VAL A 107 9.02 -16.08 12.81
CA VAL A 107 9.27 -15.68 14.20
C VAL A 107 9.68 -16.94 14.94
N ALA A 108 10.82 -16.92 15.62
CA ALA A 108 11.42 -18.12 16.20
C ALA A 108 10.69 -18.61 17.46
N ASP A 109 10.29 -17.69 18.34
CA ASP A 109 9.49 -18.01 19.52
C ASP A 109 7.99 -18.16 19.15
N PRO A 110 7.36 -19.33 19.41
CA PRO A 110 5.93 -19.51 19.19
C PRO A 110 5.03 -18.53 19.97
N ALA A 111 5.43 -18.11 21.18
CA ALA A 111 4.64 -17.20 22.01
C ALA A 111 4.65 -15.78 21.43
N ALA A 112 5.83 -15.23 21.11
CA ALA A 112 5.97 -13.98 20.38
C ALA A 112 5.25 -14.03 19.02
N ARG A 113 5.36 -15.14 18.27
CA ARG A 113 4.63 -15.32 17.00
C ARG A 113 3.13 -15.19 17.19
N GLN A 114 2.58 -15.83 18.22
CA GLN A 114 1.15 -15.79 18.52
C GLN A 114 0.71 -14.36 18.89
N ALA A 115 1.44 -13.69 19.78
CA ALA A 115 1.17 -12.30 20.16
C ALA A 115 1.18 -11.35 18.94
N ILE A 116 2.18 -11.46 18.07
CA ILE A 116 2.26 -10.68 16.82
C ILE A 116 1.05 -10.95 15.92
N LEU A 117 0.60 -12.19 15.80
CA LEU A 117 -0.51 -12.56 14.93
C LEU A 117 -1.89 -12.19 15.50
N ASP A 118 -2.01 -12.06 16.82
CA ASP A 118 -3.26 -11.66 17.49
C ASP A 118 -3.53 -10.15 17.37
N LEU A 119 -2.49 -9.32 17.22
CA LEU A 119 -2.60 -7.88 16.90
C LEU A 119 -3.41 -7.59 15.62
N ARG A 120 -3.65 -8.58 14.74
CA ARG A 120 -4.59 -8.42 13.61
C ARG A 120 -6.02 -8.11 14.04
N ARG A 121 -6.40 -8.50 15.26
CA ARG A 121 -7.71 -8.22 15.88
C ARG A 121 -7.75 -6.91 16.66
N ASP A 122 -6.62 -6.24 16.87
CA ASP A 122 -6.62 -4.89 17.42
C ASP A 122 -7.03 -3.89 16.32
N PRO A 123 -8.12 -3.12 16.49
CA PRO A 123 -8.59 -2.20 15.44
C PRO A 123 -7.54 -1.17 15.01
N LYS A 124 -6.77 -0.61 15.95
CA LYS A 124 -5.80 0.47 15.70
C LYS A 124 -4.57 -0.07 14.98
N VAL A 125 -3.99 -1.16 15.48
CA VAL A 125 -2.82 -1.78 14.85
C VAL A 125 -3.20 -2.33 13.46
N SER A 126 -4.36 -2.97 13.33
CA SER A 126 -4.86 -3.48 12.04
C SER A 126 -5.08 -2.34 11.01
N ALA A 127 -5.65 -1.21 11.44
CA ALA A 127 -5.84 -0.03 10.57
C ALA A 127 -4.53 0.68 10.19
N ALA A 128 -3.61 0.90 11.13
CA ALA A 128 -2.30 1.50 10.85
C ALA A 128 -1.49 0.63 9.87
N MET A 129 -1.53 -0.70 10.06
CA MET A 129 -0.88 -1.67 9.17
C MET A 129 -1.53 -1.73 7.78
N ALA A 130 -2.87 -1.62 7.69
CA ALA A 130 -3.58 -1.54 6.41
C ALA A 130 -3.26 -0.25 5.64
N GLY A 131 -3.14 0.88 6.35
CA GLY A 131 -2.63 2.14 5.83
C GLY A 131 -1.22 2.00 5.26
N ALA A 132 -0.28 1.45 6.05
CA ALA A 132 1.10 1.25 5.61
C ALA A 132 1.24 0.29 4.41
N LEU A 133 0.45 -0.80 4.36
CA LEU A 133 0.40 -1.68 3.18
C LEU A 133 -0.15 -0.95 1.95
N THR A 134 -1.22 -0.17 2.12
CA THR A 134 -1.86 0.56 1.02
C THR A 134 -0.95 1.66 0.48
N GLN A 135 -0.28 2.42 1.34
CA GLN A 135 0.74 3.41 0.95
C GLN A 135 1.83 2.78 0.08
N ARG A 136 2.47 1.70 0.56
CA ARG A 136 3.50 0.97 -0.19
C ARG A 136 2.99 0.42 -1.53
N ASN A 137 1.77 -0.10 -1.56
CA ASN A 137 1.12 -0.56 -2.80
C ASN A 137 0.87 0.61 -3.76
N GLY A 138 0.46 1.77 -3.24
CA GLY A 138 0.25 3.00 -4.00
C GLY A 138 1.55 3.50 -4.65
N GLU A 139 2.64 3.62 -3.89
CA GLU A 139 3.97 3.99 -4.39
C GLU A 139 4.44 3.06 -5.53
N ALA A 140 4.31 1.75 -5.32
CA ALA A 140 4.71 0.74 -6.31
C ALA A 140 3.83 0.76 -7.58
N LEU A 141 2.53 1.00 -7.43
CA LEU A 141 1.60 1.17 -8.56
C LEU A 141 1.86 2.49 -9.31
N ALA A 142 2.07 3.60 -8.61
CA ALA A 142 2.33 4.91 -9.22
C ALA A 142 3.56 4.85 -10.13
N SER A 143 4.65 4.25 -9.63
CA SER A 143 5.88 4.00 -10.38
C SER A 143 5.68 3.08 -11.61
N ALA A 144 4.80 2.07 -11.48
CA ALA A 144 4.54 1.11 -12.57
C ALA A 144 3.55 1.62 -13.63
N LEU A 145 2.62 2.51 -13.25
CA LEU A 145 1.53 3.00 -14.10
C LEU A 145 1.82 4.38 -14.72
N GLY A 146 2.77 5.14 -14.19
CA GLY A 146 3.05 6.52 -14.62
C GLY A 146 1.94 7.52 -14.29
N ARG A 147 1.03 7.15 -13.37
CA ARG A 147 -0.10 7.96 -12.88
C ARG A 147 -0.44 7.57 -11.45
N GLU A 148 -1.12 8.45 -10.73
CA GLU A 148 -1.66 8.10 -9.41
C GLU A 148 -2.65 6.90 -9.50
N PRO A 149 -2.55 5.92 -8.58
CA PRO A 149 -3.48 4.81 -8.50
C PRO A 149 -4.84 5.24 -7.96
N ASN A 150 -5.92 4.77 -8.57
CA ASN A 150 -7.27 4.97 -8.05
C ASN A 150 -7.63 3.92 -6.98
N ALA A 151 -8.76 4.09 -6.30
CA ALA A 151 -9.23 3.18 -5.26
C ALA A 151 -9.44 1.71 -5.74
N GLY A 152 -9.69 1.49 -7.03
CA GLY A 152 -9.76 0.17 -7.65
C GLY A 152 -8.38 -0.43 -7.93
N ASP A 153 -7.40 0.37 -8.35
CA ASP A 153 -6.00 -0.06 -8.51
C ASP A 153 -5.41 -0.47 -7.14
N LEU A 154 -5.60 0.35 -6.11
CA LEU A 154 -5.16 0.07 -4.74
C LEU A 154 -5.80 -1.22 -4.20
N TYR A 155 -7.10 -1.41 -4.45
CA TYR A 155 -7.80 -2.64 -4.05
C TYR A 155 -7.31 -3.87 -4.82
N ALA A 156 -7.05 -3.74 -6.12
CA ALA A 156 -6.41 -4.81 -6.90
C ALA A 156 -5.03 -5.18 -6.34
N ALA A 157 -4.22 -4.21 -5.90
CA ALA A 157 -2.93 -4.47 -5.25
C ALA A 157 -3.05 -5.01 -3.82
N HIS A 158 -4.14 -4.73 -3.10
CA HIS A 158 -4.43 -5.40 -1.83
C HIS A 158 -4.63 -6.91 -2.02
N VAL A 159 -5.36 -7.31 -3.08
CA VAL A 159 -5.67 -8.72 -3.37
C VAL A 159 -4.52 -9.47 -4.07
N LEU A 160 -3.88 -8.84 -5.06
CA LEU A 160 -2.91 -9.49 -5.95
C LEU A 160 -1.45 -9.11 -5.67
N GLY A 161 -1.21 -8.20 -4.72
CA GLY A 161 0.06 -7.50 -4.56
C GLY A 161 0.29 -6.48 -5.69
N ALA A 162 1.14 -5.48 -5.45
CA ALA A 162 1.42 -4.42 -6.43
C ALA A 162 1.83 -4.96 -7.81
N LYS A 163 2.74 -5.95 -7.88
CA LYS A 163 3.17 -6.56 -9.14
C LYS A 163 2.02 -7.22 -9.91
N GLY A 164 1.16 -7.98 -9.21
CA GLY A 164 0.02 -8.66 -9.82
C GLY A 164 -1.03 -7.68 -10.32
N ALA A 165 -1.27 -6.61 -9.56
CA ALA A 165 -2.15 -5.53 -9.97
C ALA A 165 -1.62 -4.74 -11.18
N SER A 166 -0.33 -4.34 -11.20
CA SER A 166 0.27 -3.67 -12.37
C SER A 166 0.14 -4.52 -13.64
N ALA A 167 0.41 -5.83 -13.54
CA ALA A 167 0.25 -6.76 -14.66
C ALA A 167 -1.22 -6.89 -15.11
N LEU A 168 -2.17 -6.99 -14.17
CA LEU A 168 -3.60 -7.02 -14.48
C LEU A 168 -4.07 -5.73 -15.15
N ILE A 169 -3.66 -4.56 -14.65
CA ILE A 169 -4.06 -3.25 -15.18
C ILE A 169 -3.51 -3.06 -16.59
N ALA A 170 -2.24 -3.45 -16.83
CA ALA A 170 -1.65 -3.43 -18.17
C ALA A 170 -2.38 -4.39 -19.14
N ALA A 171 -2.67 -5.62 -18.71
CA ALA A 171 -3.42 -6.59 -19.52
C ALA A 171 -4.87 -6.13 -19.80
N ALA A 172 -5.54 -5.48 -18.83
CA ALA A 172 -6.88 -4.95 -19.01
C ALA A 172 -6.93 -3.80 -20.04
N GLN A 173 -5.83 -3.08 -20.26
CA GLN A 173 -5.70 -2.04 -21.28
C GLN A 173 -5.26 -2.60 -22.64
N ALA A 174 -4.23 -3.45 -22.68
CA ALA A 174 -3.62 -3.93 -23.91
C ALA A 174 -4.34 -5.15 -24.52
N THR A 175 -4.87 -6.04 -23.69
CA THR A 175 -5.45 -7.34 -24.09
C THR A 175 -6.72 -7.66 -23.27
N PRO A 176 -7.74 -6.78 -23.23
CA PRO A 176 -8.86 -6.84 -22.29
C PRO A 176 -9.62 -8.17 -22.26
N SER A 177 -9.73 -8.87 -23.39
CA SER A 177 -10.41 -10.17 -23.53
C SER A 177 -9.55 -11.39 -23.16
N ARG A 178 -8.25 -11.20 -22.92
CA ARG A 178 -7.33 -12.30 -22.56
C ARG A 178 -7.66 -12.84 -21.16
N PRO A 179 -7.73 -14.17 -20.96
CA PRO A 179 -7.94 -14.77 -19.65
C PRO A 179 -6.85 -14.37 -18.63
N ALA A 180 -7.25 -13.69 -17.55
CA ALA A 180 -6.31 -13.16 -16.55
C ALA A 180 -5.47 -14.26 -15.86
N ALA A 181 -6.02 -15.48 -15.79
CA ALA A 181 -5.35 -16.63 -15.21
C ALA A 181 -4.14 -17.14 -16.03
N LEU A 182 -3.98 -16.72 -17.29
CA LEU A 182 -2.79 -17.03 -18.09
C LEU A 182 -1.60 -16.14 -17.74
N ASP A 183 -1.86 -14.91 -17.27
CA ASP A 183 -0.83 -13.92 -16.96
C ASP A 183 -0.50 -13.86 -15.46
N LEU A 184 -1.39 -14.42 -14.62
CA LEU A 184 -1.27 -14.47 -13.16
C LEU A 184 -1.61 -15.88 -12.60
N PRO A 185 -0.92 -16.96 -13.03
CA PRO A 185 -1.30 -18.33 -12.71
C PRO A 185 -1.26 -18.66 -11.21
N GLU A 186 -0.30 -18.13 -10.45
CA GLU A 186 -0.19 -18.35 -9.00
C GLU A 186 -1.36 -17.69 -8.25
N ALA A 187 -1.71 -16.46 -8.64
CA ALA A 187 -2.84 -15.75 -8.06
C ALA A 187 -4.18 -16.41 -8.43
N ALA A 188 -4.27 -17.00 -9.63
CA ALA A 188 -5.43 -17.76 -10.10
C ALA A 188 -5.59 -19.13 -9.41
N ALA A 189 -4.48 -19.74 -8.98
CA ALA A 189 -4.50 -20.93 -8.11
C ALA A 189 -4.96 -20.57 -6.69
N ALA A 190 -4.41 -19.50 -6.10
CA ALA A 190 -4.75 -19.06 -4.74
C ALA A 190 -6.19 -18.49 -4.63
N ASN A 191 -6.68 -17.81 -5.67
CA ASN A 191 -7.94 -17.05 -5.64
C ASN A 191 -8.91 -17.53 -6.73
N ARG A 192 -9.14 -18.84 -6.82
CA ARG A 192 -9.91 -19.48 -7.90
C ARG A 192 -11.29 -18.83 -8.16
N SER A 193 -12.00 -18.42 -7.11
CA SER A 193 -13.31 -17.77 -7.18
C SER A 193 -13.30 -16.34 -7.74
N LEU A 194 -12.14 -15.67 -7.76
CA LEU A 194 -11.97 -14.37 -8.42
C LEU A 194 -11.65 -14.55 -9.90
N PHE A 195 -10.71 -15.44 -10.22
CA PHE A 195 -10.23 -15.65 -11.59
C PHE A 195 -11.18 -16.43 -12.50
N TYR A 196 -12.19 -17.10 -11.93
CA TYR A 196 -13.16 -17.90 -12.67
C TYR A 196 -14.59 -17.56 -12.23
N ASP A 197 -15.55 -17.69 -13.14
CA ASP A 197 -16.97 -17.59 -12.77
C ASP A 197 -17.51 -18.92 -12.19
N ARG A 198 -18.79 -18.93 -11.80
CA ARG A 198 -19.43 -20.11 -11.18
C ARG A 198 -19.55 -21.32 -12.12
N ALA A 199 -19.46 -21.11 -13.44
CA ALA A 199 -19.42 -22.18 -14.42
C ALA A 199 -18.00 -22.68 -14.71
N GLY A 200 -16.98 -22.09 -14.07
CA GLY A 200 -15.58 -22.44 -14.27
C GLY A 200 -14.94 -21.80 -15.50
N ARG A 201 -15.61 -20.85 -16.17
CA ARG A 201 -15.01 -20.07 -17.26
C ARG A 201 -14.00 -19.08 -16.68
N PRO A 202 -12.78 -18.96 -17.23
CA PRO A 202 -11.83 -17.95 -16.78
C PRO A 202 -12.35 -16.54 -17.11
N ARG A 203 -12.18 -15.61 -16.17
CA ARG A 203 -12.42 -14.19 -16.40
C ARG A 203 -11.31 -13.59 -17.26
N SER A 204 -11.67 -12.65 -18.11
CA SER A 204 -10.70 -11.81 -18.81
C SER A 204 -10.00 -10.83 -17.87
N ALA A 205 -8.91 -10.20 -18.35
CA ALA A 205 -8.22 -9.14 -17.63
C ALA A 205 -9.16 -7.96 -17.28
N SER A 206 -9.99 -7.53 -18.24
CA SER A 206 -10.98 -6.46 -17.99
C SER A 206 -12.12 -6.90 -17.05
N GLU A 207 -12.62 -8.14 -17.16
CA GLU A 207 -13.62 -8.68 -16.23
C GLU A 207 -13.08 -8.74 -14.80
N LEU A 208 -11.85 -9.21 -14.59
CA LEU A 208 -11.26 -9.30 -13.25
C LEU A 208 -10.95 -7.92 -12.67
N TYR A 209 -10.35 -7.01 -13.44
CA TYR A 209 -10.11 -5.63 -12.99
C TYR A 209 -11.44 -4.91 -12.68
N GLY A 210 -12.48 -5.13 -13.50
CA GLY A 210 -13.82 -4.61 -13.26
C GLY A 210 -14.43 -5.12 -11.95
N VAL A 211 -14.29 -6.41 -11.63
CA VAL A 211 -14.80 -6.99 -10.36
C VAL A 211 -14.07 -6.42 -9.14
N LEU A 212 -12.76 -6.20 -9.24
CA LEU A 212 -11.95 -5.64 -8.15
C LEU A 212 -12.24 -4.14 -7.95
N SER A 213 -12.35 -3.36 -9.02
CA SER A 213 -12.58 -1.90 -8.95
C SER A 213 -14.01 -1.51 -8.54
N GLN A 214 -15.03 -2.26 -8.97
CA GLN A 214 -16.43 -1.96 -8.63
C GLN A 214 -16.72 -1.91 -7.12
N THR A 215 -15.96 -2.65 -6.29
CA THR A 215 -16.24 -2.68 -4.84
C THR A 215 -15.75 -1.46 -4.06
N THR A 216 -14.87 -0.63 -4.64
CA THR A 216 -14.35 0.60 -4.01
C THR A 216 -14.77 1.89 -4.71
N SER A 217 -15.36 1.82 -5.91
CA SER A 217 -15.91 3.00 -6.63
C SER A 217 -17.11 3.68 -5.96
N GLY A 218 -17.62 3.15 -4.83
CA GLY A 218 -18.71 3.75 -4.06
C GLY A 218 -18.37 5.10 -3.40
N VAL A 219 -17.08 5.44 -3.28
CA VAL A 219 -16.64 6.78 -2.87
C VAL A 219 -15.56 7.29 -3.82
N ALA A 220 -16.02 7.88 -4.93
CA ALA A 220 -15.18 8.83 -5.65
C ALA A 220 -15.03 10.08 -4.78
N THR A 221 -13.82 10.38 -4.32
CA THR A 221 -13.49 11.69 -3.76
C THR A 221 -13.53 12.72 -4.91
N PRO A 222 -14.48 13.68 -4.93
CA PRO A 222 -14.41 14.76 -5.90
C PRO A 222 -13.25 15.67 -5.49
N VAL A 223 -12.11 15.55 -6.19
CA VAL A 223 -11.13 16.65 -6.23
C VAL A 223 -11.85 17.80 -6.91
N ALA A 224 -12.23 18.81 -6.11
CA ALA A 224 -12.95 19.97 -6.59
C ALA A 224 -12.03 20.84 -7.46
N THR A 225 -11.99 20.56 -8.77
CA THR A 225 -11.52 21.51 -9.76
C THR A 225 -12.53 22.66 -9.84
N ALA A 226 -12.34 23.65 -8.96
CA ALA A 226 -13.11 24.89 -8.99
C ALA A 226 -12.60 25.77 -10.15
N ALA A 227 -13.22 25.61 -11.32
CA ALA A 227 -13.16 26.56 -12.43
C ALA A 227 -14.59 26.79 -12.94
N ALA A 228 -14.98 28.06 -13.07
CA ALA A 228 -16.39 28.44 -13.14
C ALA A 228 -17.05 28.21 -14.51
N GLU A 229 -18.28 27.71 -14.50
CA GLU A 229 -19.23 27.83 -15.60
C GLU A 229 -20.13 29.06 -15.41
N SER A 230 -20.53 29.69 -16.51
CA SER A 230 -21.45 30.83 -16.50
C SER A 230 -22.50 30.73 -17.62
N GLN A 231 -23.77 30.81 -17.21
CA GLN A 231 -25.00 30.99 -18.03
C GLN A 231 -25.49 29.77 -18.85
N PRO A 232 -26.74 29.79 -19.37
CA PRO A 232 -28.00 29.79 -18.60
C PRO A 232 -29.00 28.70 -19.12
N PRO A 233 -30.16 28.46 -18.48
CA PRO A 233 -30.96 27.27 -18.78
C PRO A 233 -31.96 27.44 -19.94
N THR A 234 -32.08 26.40 -20.77
CA THR A 234 -33.23 26.18 -21.68
C THR A 234 -34.00 24.94 -21.27
N ALA A 235 -35.32 25.07 -21.17
CA ALA A 235 -36.22 24.01 -20.71
C ALA A 235 -37.03 23.41 -21.88
N TYR A 236 -37.01 22.08 -21.99
CA TYR A 236 -38.07 21.20 -22.49
C TYR A 236 -37.81 19.82 -21.83
N ALA A 237 -38.72 19.23 -21.04
CA ALA A 237 -39.91 18.49 -21.47
C ALA A 237 -39.53 17.34 -22.45
N SER A 238 -39.79 16.04 -22.19
CA SER A 238 -40.87 15.45 -21.39
C SER A 238 -40.57 14.03 -20.88
N LEU A 239 -41.22 13.66 -19.77
CA LEU A 239 -41.89 12.37 -19.49
C LEU A 239 -41.28 11.05 -20.03
N ASP A 240 -40.86 10.16 -19.13
CA ASP A 240 -41.68 8.96 -18.84
C ASP A 240 -41.43 8.41 -17.41
N GLY A 241 -42.36 7.59 -16.89
CA GLY A 241 -42.58 7.42 -15.44
C GLY A 241 -42.01 6.16 -14.74
N GLY A 242 -41.88 6.25 -13.40
CA GLY A 242 -41.55 5.15 -12.47
C GLY A 242 -40.05 4.81 -12.42
N LEU A 243 -39.34 4.77 -11.28
CA LEU A 243 -39.72 4.26 -9.96
C LEU A 243 -39.10 5.06 -8.78
N ARG A 244 -38.73 6.34 -8.96
CA ARG A 244 -38.01 7.15 -7.94
C ARG A 244 -38.92 7.89 -6.94
N SER A 245 -39.99 7.25 -6.46
CA SER A 245 -40.98 7.89 -5.56
C SER A 245 -41.01 7.33 -4.12
N LEU A 246 -39.90 6.79 -3.62
CA LEU A 246 -39.79 6.20 -2.27
C LEU A 246 -38.75 6.88 -1.34
N PHE A 247 -38.18 8.02 -1.74
CA PHE A 247 -37.22 8.78 -0.92
C PHE A 247 -37.54 10.28 -0.81
N GLN A 248 -38.82 10.64 -0.84
CA GLN A 248 -39.25 11.99 -0.40
C GLN A 248 -39.37 12.00 1.12
N ASN A 249 -38.31 12.47 1.79
CA ASN A 249 -38.39 12.97 3.16
C ASN A 249 -38.42 14.50 3.12
N ASP A 250 -39.53 15.08 2.65
CA ASP A 250 -39.80 16.50 2.90
C ASP A 250 -40.24 16.65 4.37
N ARG A 251 -39.25 16.77 5.25
CA ARG A 251 -39.42 17.28 6.61
C ARG A 251 -38.38 18.36 6.86
N ARG A 252 -38.84 19.60 6.72
CA ARG A 252 -38.13 20.79 7.16
C ARG A 252 -37.76 20.67 8.65
N GLN A 253 -36.48 20.46 8.90
CA GLN A 253 -35.77 20.80 10.12
C GLN A 253 -34.54 21.58 9.63
N GLY A 254 -34.27 22.81 10.03
CA GLY A 254 -34.71 23.56 11.19
C GLY A 254 -33.47 24.37 11.60
N ALA A 255 -33.56 25.69 11.59
CA ALA A 255 -32.36 26.54 11.69
C ALA A 255 -31.55 26.26 12.97
N VAL A 256 -30.22 26.41 12.87
CA VAL A 256 -29.31 26.45 14.02
C VAL A 256 -29.88 27.41 15.08
N SER A 257 -29.93 26.94 16.33
CA SER A 257 -30.63 27.63 17.40
C SER A 257 -30.03 29.00 17.70
N GLU A 258 -30.90 29.96 18.02
CA GLU A 258 -30.57 31.37 18.25
C GLU A 258 -29.51 31.58 19.37
N GLY A 259 -29.39 30.61 20.29
CA GLY A 259 -28.36 30.57 21.32
C GLY A 259 -26.93 30.33 20.80
N VAL A 260 -26.76 29.60 19.69
CA VAL A 260 -25.44 29.36 19.09
C VAL A 260 -24.94 30.59 18.33
N ALA A 261 -25.84 31.32 17.67
CA ALA A 261 -25.50 32.57 16.97
C ALA A 261 -24.96 33.65 17.92
N LYS A 262 -25.57 33.80 19.11
CA LYS A 262 -25.10 34.74 20.15
C LYS A 262 -23.72 34.41 20.70
N LEU A 263 -23.34 33.12 20.75
CA LEU A 263 -22.01 32.70 21.23
C LEU A 263 -20.88 33.07 20.25
N TRP A 264 -21.18 33.14 18.95
CA TRP A 264 -20.20 33.53 17.93
C TRP A 264 -20.09 35.06 17.75
N GLN A 265 -21.21 35.80 17.82
CA GLN A 265 -21.17 37.26 17.73
C GLN A 265 -20.40 37.90 18.90
N ASN A 266 -20.51 37.36 20.11
CA ASN A 266 -19.86 37.95 21.29
C ASN A 266 -18.34 37.73 21.38
N ARG A 267 -17.73 37.06 20.39
CA ARG A 267 -16.26 36.96 20.25
C ARG A 267 -15.67 38.04 19.33
N VAL A 268 -16.49 38.66 18.48
CA VAL A 268 -16.05 39.70 17.52
C VAL A 268 -16.17 41.12 18.12
N ALA A 269 -16.94 41.28 19.20
CA ALA A 269 -17.15 42.56 19.90
C ALA A 269 -16.28 42.75 21.17
N ALA A 270 -15.29 41.87 21.42
CA ALA A 270 -14.34 42.02 22.52
C ALA A 270 -13.06 42.70 22.01
N GLY A 271 -12.83 43.95 22.44
CA GLY A 271 -11.79 44.83 21.89
C GLY A 271 -10.37 44.29 21.99
N ALA A 272 -9.56 44.61 20.98
CA ALA A 272 -8.13 44.32 20.96
C ALA A 272 -7.37 45.19 21.99
N ALA A 273 -6.94 44.56 23.08
CA ALA A 273 -5.88 45.09 23.94
C ALA A 273 -4.57 44.35 23.62
N PRO A 274 -3.42 45.06 23.48
CA PRO A 274 -2.16 44.41 23.13
C PRO A 274 -1.67 43.54 24.29
N ARG A 275 -1.59 42.22 24.07
CA ARG A 275 -0.95 41.28 25.00
C ARG A 275 0.47 40.99 24.52
N THR A 276 1.44 41.60 25.17
CA THR A 276 2.87 41.33 24.96
C THR A 276 3.18 39.91 25.43
N GLY A 277 3.60 39.03 24.52
CA GLY A 277 4.07 37.69 24.86
C GLY A 277 5.51 37.70 25.39
N PRO A 278 5.92 36.70 26.20
CA PRO A 278 7.29 36.62 26.71
C PRO A 278 8.29 36.28 25.58
N THR A 279 9.26 37.17 25.35
CA THR A 279 10.36 36.98 24.40
C THR A 279 11.42 36.02 24.96
N TYR A 280 11.48 34.79 24.42
CA TYR A 280 12.47 33.77 24.77
C TYR A 280 13.77 33.88 23.96
N PHE A 281 14.40 35.06 23.95
CA PHE A 281 15.76 35.23 23.41
C PHE A 281 16.50 36.32 24.21
N PRO A 282 17.56 35.99 24.96
CA PRO A 282 18.41 37.00 25.58
C PRO A 282 19.31 37.62 24.51
N ARG A 283 19.18 38.93 24.28
CA ARG A 283 20.26 39.74 23.68
C ARG A 283 21.19 40.20 24.79
N SER A 284 22.46 39.90 24.66
CA SER A 284 23.52 40.51 25.45
C SER A 284 23.96 41.81 24.77
N ASP A 285 23.71 42.95 25.42
CA ASP A 285 24.35 44.23 25.12
C ASP A 285 25.17 44.70 26.32
N GLY A 286 26.30 45.35 26.02
CA GLY A 286 27.33 45.76 26.98
C GLY A 286 28.68 45.09 26.63
N TRP A 287 29.80 45.80 26.55
CA TRP A 287 30.11 47.11 27.16
C TRP A 287 30.93 48.03 26.25
N SER A 288 30.62 49.32 26.36
CA SER A 288 31.47 50.51 26.15
C SER A 288 32.87 50.39 25.54
N GLU A 289 33.12 51.21 24.52
CA GLU A 289 34.40 51.92 24.38
C GLU A 289 34.14 53.37 23.94
N THR A 290 34.85 54.33 24.55
CA THR A 290 34.67 55.77 24.30
C THR A 290 35.97 56.36 23.77
N GLU A 291 35.91 56.72 22.47
CA GLU A 291 36.49 57.93 21.88
C GLU A 291 37.98 58.27 22.11
N ALA A 292 38.80 58.12 21.04
CA ALA A 292 39.94 59.00 20.76
C ALA A 292 40.35 59.00 19.27
N THR A 293 39.92 60.04 18.55
CA THR A 293 40.69 60.83 17.57
C THR A 293 41.63 60.13 16.55
N ALA A 294 41.27 60.20 15.24
CA ALA A 294 41.98 61.04 14.24
C ALA A 294 41.65 60.66 12.77
N ALA A 295 41.02 61.60 12.06
CA ALA A 295 41.07 61.73 10.60
C ALA A 295 42.16 62.80 10.25
N PRO A 296 42.53 63.17 8.99
CA PRO A 296 41.68 63.13 7.78
C PRO A 296 42.39 62.88 6.41
N ALA A 297 41.62 63.10 5.33
CA ALA A 297 42.04 63.32 3.92
C ALA A 297 42.60 62.09 3.17
N ALA A 298 42.46 61.87 1.86
CA ALA A 298 41.69 62.37 0.70
C ALA A 298 42.17 61.43 -0.46
N ALA A 299 41.68 61.40 -1.70
CA ALA A 299 40.80 62.27 -2.46
C ALA A 299 40.02 61.49 -3.55
N THR A 300 39.03 62.15 -4.13
CA THR A 300 38.22 61.74 -5.28
C THR A 300 39.03 61.57 -6.58
N THR A 301 38.67 60.59 -7.43
CA THR A 301 38.46 60.79 -8.88
C THR A 301 37.79 59.59 -9.54
N ALA A 302 36.92 59.86 -10.52
CA ALA A 302 36.34 58.87 -11.44
C ALA A 302 36.57 59.35 -12.87
N THR A 303 36.81 58.43 -13.81
CA THR A 303 36.74 58.59 -15.29
C THR A 303 36.95 57.18 -15.90
N THR A 304 35.95 56.60 -16.59
CA THR A 304 35.83 56.51 -18.07
C THR A 304 37.00 55.72 -18.71
N THR A 305 36.83 54.69 -19.55
CA THR A 305 36.18 54.71 -20.88
C THR A 305 35.94 53.29 -21.42
N ALA A 306 35.02 53.10 -22.38
CA ALA A 306 34.75 51.84 -23.09
C ALA A 306 35.73 51.55 -24.24
N THR A 307 35.61 50.39 -24.94
CA THR A 307 35.52 50.27 -26.44
C THR A 307 35.70 48.81 -26.97
N THR A 308 34.67 48.28 -27.68
CA THR A 308 34.63 47.20 -28.74
C THR A 308 35.28 45.81 -28.53
N ALA A 309 34.88 44.71 -29.21
CA ALA A 309 33.66 44.31 -29.94
C ALA A 309 33.73 42.80 -30.32
N GLU A 310 32.58 42.19 -30.66
CA GLU A 310 32.37 41.05 -31.59
C GLU A 310 33.27 39.78 -31.50
N THR A 311 32.76 38.55 -31.35
CA THR A 311 31.80 37.88 -32.27
C THR A 311 31.12 36.67 -31.61
N ALA A 312 29.92 36.30 -32.06
CA ALA A 312 29.14 35.11 -31.66
C ALA A 312 29.69 33.80 -32.35
N VAL A 313 29.17 32.55 -32.25
CA VAL A 313 27.78 32.03 -32.10
C VAL A 313 27.74 30.62 -31.44
N ALA A 314 26.72 30.44 -30.59
CA ALA A 314 26.02 29.24 -30.07
C ALA A 314 26.44 27.76 -30.34
N SER A 315 26.48 27.03 -29.21
CA SER A 315 25.72 25.79 -28.88
C SER A 315 25.84 24.47 -29.67
N ALA A 316 26.14 23.38 -28.94
CA ALA A 316 25.83 21.99 -29.33
C ALA A 316 25.36 21.15 -28.11
N PRO A 317 24.37 20.24 -28.25
CA PRO A 317 23.80 19.45 -27.15
C PRO A 317 24.50 18.10 -26.89
N ILE A 318 24.24 17.51 -25.73
CA ILE A 318 24.80 16.23 -25.26
C ILE A 318 24.13 15.05 -25.98
N LEU A 319 24.93 14.12 -26.53
CA LEU A 319 24.47 12.92 -27.23
C LEU A 319 24.90 11.65 -26.48
N VAL A 320 23.98 10.71 -26.28
CA VAL A 320 24.22 9.41 -25.63
C VAL A 320 24.76 8.39 -26.66
N PRO A 321 25.83 7.62 -26.37
CA PRO A 321 26.40 6.68 -27.33
C PRO A 321 25.58 5.39 -27.48
N LEU A 322 25.46 4.93 -28.73
CA LEU A 322 24.69 3.75 -29.14
C LEU A 322 25.59 2.49 -29.21
N PRO A 323 25.13 1.28 -28.82
CA PRO A 323 25.93 0.06 -28.92
C PRO A 323 26.20 -0.38 -30.38
N PRO A 324 27.34 -1.05 -30.64
CA PRO A 324 27.75 -1.45 -32.00
C PRO A 324 26.88 -2.58 -32.57
N ARG A 325 26.68 -2.57 -33.90
CA ARG A 325 25.91 -3.61 -34.61
C ARG A 325 26.75 -4.86 -34.90
N ARG A 326 26.12 -6.04 -34.75
CA ARG A 326 26.65 -7.33 -35.21
C ARG A 326 26.80 -7.32 -36.75
N PRO A 327 27.94 -7.75 -37.33
CA PRO A 327 28.08 -7.90 -38.78
C PRO A 327 27.21 -9.04 -39.30
N ALA A 328 26.60 -8.83 -40.47
CA ALA A 328 25.88 -9.86 -41.22
C ALA A 328 26.72 -10.30 -42.43
N GLY A 329 26.80 -11.62 -42.65
CA GLY A 329 27.45 -12.20 -43.81
C GLY A 329 28.59 -13.16 -43.46
N LEU A 330 28.29 -14.46 -43.51
CA LEU A 330 29.14 -15.52 -44.06
C LEU A 330 28.33 -16.83 -44.06
N THR A 331 27.48 -17.00 -45.07
CA THR A 331 26.91 -18.29 -45.45
C THR A 331 27.63 -18.79 -46.70
N LEU A 332 28.39 -19.88 -46.59
CA LEU A 332 28.67 -20.76 -47.72
C LEU A 332 28.88 -22.20 -47.21
N ALA A 333 28.59 -23.19 -48.06
CA ALA A 333 28.46 -24.59 -47.67
C ALA A 333 29.64 -25.48 -48.10
N ALA A 334 29.77 -26.62 -47.42
CA ALA A 334 30.23 -27.94 -47.89
C ALA A 334 31.50 -28.10 -48.77
N ALA A 335 32.56 -28.71 -48.16
CA ALA A 335 33.31 -29.93 -48.56
C ALA A 335 33.93 -30.06 -50.00
N PRO A 336 34.79 -31.08 -50.33
CA PRO A 336 35.32 -32.21 -49.54
C PRO A 336 36.86 -32.51 -49.72
N SER A 337 37.30 -33.69 -49.23
CA SER A 337 38.53 -34.48 -49.58
C SER A 337 39.84 -34.18 -48.81
N SER A 338 40.44 -35.08 -48.00
CA SER A 338 41.06 -36.43 -48.24
C SER A 338 42.59 -36.34 -48.42
N THR A 339 43.49 -37.23 -47.98
CA THR A 339 43.43 -38.55 -47.28
C THR A 339 44.83 -38.88 -46.68
N LEU A 340 44.95 -39.72 -45.63
CA LEU A 340 46.05 -40.70 -45.31
C LEU A 340 45.85 -41.23 -43.86
N MET A 341 45.29 -42.43 -43.62
CA MET A 341 45.85 -43.80 -43.72
C MET A 341 46.80 -44.24 -42.58
N ALA A 342 46.29 -45.07 -41.64
CA ALA A 342 46.77 -46.43 -41.32
C ALA A 342 46.14 -46.99 -40.01
N GLY A 343 45.68 -48.24 -40.02
CA GLY A 343 45.27 -49.02 -38.83
C GLY A 343 46.40 -49.93 -38.30
N PRO A 344 46.15 -51.00 -37.51
CA PRO A 344 44.86 -51.70 -37.29
C PRO A 344 44.48 -51.99 -35.80
N ALA A 345 43.30 -52.60 -35.60
CA ALA A 345 42.83 -53.22 -34.34
C ALA A 345 43.14 -54.76 -34.33
N PRO A 346 42.85 -55.55 -33.26
CA PRO A 346 41.46 -55.99 -32.97
C PRO A 346 41.07 -56.31 -31.48
N ASP A 347 39.75 -56.43 -31.25
CA ASP A 347 38.95 -57.31 -30.36
C ASP A 347 39.36 -57.71 -28.91
N GLY A 348 38.39 -57.66 -27.98
CA GLY A 348 38.39 -58.48 -26.74
C GLY A 348 37.63 -57.90 -25.52
N PRO A 349 36.79 -58.66 -24.77
CA PRO A 349 35.82 -58.07 -23.82
C PRO A 349 36.05 -58.26 -22.29
N ALA A 350 35.45 -57.34 -21.53
CA ALA A 350 34.83 -57.46 -20.18
C ALA A 350 35.51 -58.23 -19.02
N VAL A 351 35.96 -57.50 -17.97
CA VAL A 351 36.05 -57.97 -16.57
C VAL A 351 35.79 -56.84 -15.56
N THR A 352 34.83 -57.03 -14.65
CA THR A 352 34.83 -56.53 -13.25
C THR A 352 35.21 -57.71 -12.34
N PRO A 353 35.81 -57.57 -11.13
CA PRO A 353 35.39 -56.64 -10.07
C PRO A 353 36.55 -56.17 -9.11
N ALA A 354 36.20 -55.91 -7.83
CA ALA A 354 37.04 -55.58 -6.65
C ALA A 354 37.37 -54.08 -6.47
N LYS A 355 36.69 -53.40 -5.53
CA LYS A 355 36.98 -53.33 -4.08
C LYS A 355 38.20 -52.47 -3.74
N ASN A 356 37.94 -51.28 -3.18
CA ASN A 356 38.52 -50.95 -1.88
C ASN A 356 37.60 -50.01 -1.10
N SER A 357 37.11 -50.47 0.05
CA SER A 357 36.46 -49.63 1.05
C SER A 357 37.52 -48.87 1.84
N LEU A 358 37.19 -47.68 2.36
CA LEU A 358 37.53 -47.24 3.72
C LEU A 358 36.99 -45.82 3.97
N PHE A 359 35.79 -45.72 4.53
CA PHE A 359 35.44 -44.77 5.61
C PHE A 359 34.05 -45.15 6.16
N ASP A 360 34.02 -45.76 7.34
CA ASP A 360 32.81 -46.22 8.04
C ASP A 360 32.51 -45.27 9.22
N PRO A 361 31.31 -44.65 9.29
CA PRO A 361 30.93 -43.75 10.37
C PRO A 361 30.17 -44.47 11.49
N SER A 362 30.85 -45.04 12.50
CA SER A 362 30.20 -45.47 13.76
C SER A 362 31.14 -45.68 14.94
N ALA A 363 31.40 -44.63 15.73
CA ALA A 363 31.80 -44.75 17.13
C ALA A 363 31.63 -43.43 17.91
N PHE A 364 30.54 -43.28 18.67
CA PHE A 364 30.58 -42.71 20.05
C PHE A 364 29.19 -42.84 20.72
N ARG A 365 29.04 -43.87 21.56
CA ARG A 365 27.95 -44.03 22.53
C ARG A 365 28.51 -44.57 23.85
N LEU A 366 28.59 -43.73 24.87
CA LEU A 366 28.75 -44.04 26.30
C LEU A 366 28.01 -42.89 27.02
N ARG A 367 26.79 -43.04 27.56
CA ARG A 367 26.25 -43.89 28.65
C ARG A 367 26.67 -43.44 30.08
N SER A 368 25.89 -42.48 30.59
CA SER A 368 25.31 -42.37 31.96
C SER A 368 26.17 -42.52 33.22
N GLY A 369 25.96 -41.61 34.19
CA GLY A 369 26.17 -41.92 35.62
C GLY A 369 26.12 -40.71 36.57
N SER A 370 24.93 -40.39 37.09
CA SER A 370 24.65 -39.98 38.49
C SER A 370 23.17 -39.65 38.66
#